data_AF-A0A350LPH2-F1
#
_entry.id   AF-A0A350LPH2-F1
#
_cell.length_a   1.000
_cell.length_b   1.000
_cell.length_c   1.000
_cell.angle_alpha   90.00
_cell.angle_beta   90.00
_cell.angle_gamma   90.00
#
_symmetry.space_group_name_H-M   'P 1'
#
loop_
_entity.id
_entity.type
_entity.pdbx_description
1 polymer ?
#
loop_
_entity_poly.entity_id
_entity_poly.type
_entity_poly.pdbx_seq_one_letter_code
_entity_poly.pdbx_strand_id
1 'polypeptide(L)'
;KWPDSNHAIYVTVNDIVLNGHRRPFEVFINSKNMEHYAWTVALTRMISAVFRRGGDVSFVVEELKAVFDPRGGAWMQGKYVPSILAAIGGILERHMVQIGFLEGEGLGLKSDPTAQVVGLENVPRGPVCPACGSYEMRMIEGCMTCASCGHSKCQ
;
A
#
# COMPACT_ATOMS: atom_id res chain seq x y z
N LYS A 1 13.65 0.51 3.46
CA LYS A 1 14.01 0.55 2.02
C LYS A 1 13.09 -0.44 1.31
N TRP A 2 12.29 0.02 0.35
CA TRP A 2 11.41 -0.87 -0.43
C TRP A 2 12.25 -1.66 -1.44
N PRO A 3 12.17 -3.00 -1.51
CA PRO A 3 13.07 -3.82 -2.31
C PRO A 3 13.09 -3.48 -3.81
N ASP A 4 11.94 -3.16 -4.41
CA ASP A 4 11.83 -2.87 -5.85
C ASP A 4 11.93 -1.38 -6.19
N SER A 5 12.26 -0.51 -5.22
CA SER A 5 12.40 0.92 -5.48
C SER A 5 13.86 1.30 -5.70
N ASN A 6 14.15 1.86 -6.89
CA ASN A 6 15.45 2.45 -7.21
C ASN A 6 15.81 3.64 -6.31
N HIS A 7 14.84 4.21 -5.58
CA HIS A 7 15.04 5.37 -4.73
C HIS A 7 14.50 5.16 -3.32
N ALA A 8 15.16 5.78 -2.33
CA ALA A 8 14.64 5.86 -0.98
C ALA A 8 13.35 6.70 -0.94
N ILE A 9 12.46 6.33 -0.01
CA ILE A 9 11.28 7.11 0.34
C ILE A 9 11.44 7.55 1.78
N TYR A 10 11.26 8.84 2.02
CA TYR A 10 11.27 9.46 3.33
C TYR A 10 9.86 9.87 3.68
N VAL A 11 9.42 9.48 4.87
CA VAL A 11 8.11 9.85 5.42
C VAL A 11 8.38 10.63 6.70
N THR A 12 7.88 11.86 6.76
CA THR A 12 7.93 12.72 7.95
C THR A 12 6.49 12.95 8.40
N VAL A 13 6.22 12.81 9.69
CA VAL A 13 4.91 13.06 10.29
C VAL A 13 5.07 14.12 11.36
N ASN A 14 4.25 15.15 11.31
CA ASN A 14 4.20 16.19 12.33
C ASN A 14 2.88 16.10 13.10
N ASP A 15 2.95 16.43 14.38
CA ASP A 15 1.84 16.36 15.32
C ASP A 15 1.46 17.74 15.85
N ILE A 16 0.24 17.85 16.36
CA ILE A 16 -0.20 18.97 17.18
C ILE A 16 -0.73 18.45 18.52
N VAL A 17 -0.67 19.29 19.55
CA VAL A 17 -1.33 19.03 20.84
C VAL A 17 -2.67 19.75 20.85
N LEU A 18 -3.76 19.01 21.00
CA LEU A 18 -5.12 19.54 21.14
C LEU A 18 -5.76 18.93 22.39
N ASN A 19 -6.24 19.78 23.30
CA ASN A 19 -6.85 19.35 24.57
C ASN A 19 -5.94 18.40 25.39
N GLY A 20 -4.63 18.61 25.36
CA GLY A 20 -3.66 17.77 26.07
C GLY A 20 -3.30 16.45 25.37
N HIS A 21 -3.92 16.14 24.23
CA HIS A 21 -3.64 14.93 23.45
C HIS A 21 -2.85 15.26 22.18
N ARG A 22 -1.82 14.47 21.89
CA ARG A 22 -1.09 14.54 20.61
C ARG A 22 -1.89 13.85 19.52
N ARG A 23 -1.97 14.49 18.35
CA ARG A 23 -2.62 13.94 17.16
C ARG A 23 -1.79 14.25 15.92
N PRO A 24 -1.82 13.38 14.90
CA PRO A 24 -1.15 13.66 13.64
C PRO A 24 -1.83 14.86 12.97
N PHE A 25 -1.02 15.72 12.36
CA PHE A 25 -1.46 16.96 11.73
C PHE A 25 -1.12 17.02 10.25
N GLU A 26 0.08 16.62 9.88
CA GLU A 26 0.54 16.58 8.49
C GLU A 26 1.56 15.47 8.27
N VAL A 27 1.63 15.01 7.03
CA VAL A 27 2.63 14.06 6.57
C VAL A 27 3.34 14.65 5.36
N PHE A 28 4.63 14.36 5.21
CA PHE A 28 5.42 14.65 4.03
C PHE A 28 6.04 13.36 3.51
N ILE A 29 5.75 13.02 2.26
CA ILE A 29 6.35 11.88 1.58
C ILE A 29 7.27 12.43 0.49
N ASN A 30 8.55 12.09 0.55
CA ASN A 30 9.56 12.55 -0.40
C ASN A 30 10.33 11.37 -0.98
N SER A 31 10.62 11.42 -2.28
CA SER A 31 11.48 10.47 -2.98
C SER A 31 12.29 11.18 -4.06
N LYS A 32 13.48 10.66 -4.33
CA LYS A 32 14.27 11.04 -5.51
C LYS A 32 13.71 10.47 -6.81
N ASN A 33 12.71 9.58 -6.75
CA ASN A 33 12.04 9.07 -7.94
C ASN A 33 11.09 10.12 -8.52
N MET A 34 11.44 10.68 -9.68
CA MET A 34 10.62 11.66 -10.38
C MET A 34 9.39 11.05 -11.08
N GLU A 35 9.40 9.75 -11.40
CA GLU A 35 8.32 9.05 -12.11
C GLU A 35 7.00 9.09 -11.33
N HIS A 36 7.07 9.03 -10.00
CA HIS A 36 5.90 9.05 -9.12
C HIS A 36 5.73 10.37 -8.38
N TYR A 37 6.43 11.43 -8.80
CA TYR A 37 6.47 12.69 -8.07
C TYR A 37 5.07 13.32 -7.92
N ALA A 38 4.32 13.46 -9.02
CA ALA A 38 2.99 14.07 -9.00
C ALA A 38 2.01 13.30 -8.08
N TRP A 39 2.00 11.97 -8.17
CA TRP A 39 1.19 11.09 -7.32
C TRP A 39 1.59 11.17 -5.85
N THR A 40 2.90 11.23 -5.57
CA THR A 40 3.43 11.36 -4.21
C THR A 40 3.02 12.69 -3.58
N VAL A 41 3.10 13.78 -4.33
CA VAL A 41 2.66 15.11 -3.89
C VAL A 41 1.15 15.12 -3.64
N ALA A 42 0.36 14.56 -4.55
CA ALA A 42 -1.09 14.48 -4.40
C ALA A 42 -1.48 13.70 -3.13
N LEU A 43 -0.87 12.52 -2.93
CA LEU A 43 -1.10 11.68 -1.76
C LEU A 43 -0.75 12.41 -0.46
N THR A 44 0.42 13.04 -0.42
CA THR A 44 0.89 13.83 0.72
C THR A 44 -0.10 14.94 1.09
N ARG A 45 -0.60 15.67 0.09
CA ARG A 45 -1.58 16.75 0.28
C ARG A 45 -2.93 16.23 0.77
N MET A 46 -3.40 15.11 0.21
CA MET A 46 -4.65 14.48 0.60
C MET A 46 -4.63 13.98 2.04
N ILE A 47 -3.61 13.21 2.43
CA ILE A 47 -3.49 12.71 3.81
C ILE A 47 -3.38 13.87 4.79
N SER A 48 -2.55 14.88 4.48
CA SER A 48 -2.43 16.06 5.35
C SER A 48 -3.73 16.85 5.44
N ALA A 49 -4.54 16.91 4.38
CA ALA A 49 -5.85 17.56 4.45
C ALA A 49 -6.82 16.81 5.39
N VAL A 50 -6.80 15.47 5.37
CA VAL A 50 -7.58 14.63 6.29
C VAL A 50 -7.12 14.84 7.74
N PHE A 51 -5.81 14.80 8.01
CA PHE A 51 -5.26 15.02 9.36
C PHE A 51 -5.62 16.40 9.91
N ARG A 52 -5.53 17.46 9.09
CA ARG A 52 -5.92 18.81 9.48
C ARG A 52 -7.41 18.96 9.78
N ARG A 53 -8.29 18.22 9.10
CA ARG A 53 -9.74 18.26 9.35
C ARG A 53 -10.09 17.79 10.77
N GLY A 54 -9.25 16.94 11.35
CA GLY A 54 -9.44 16.47 12.71
C GLY A 54 -10.38 15.27 12.80
N GLY A 55 -10.83 14.95 14.01
CA GLY A 55 -11.64 13.75 14.30
C GLY A 55 -10.83 12.46 14.38
N ASP A 56 -11.50 11.32 14.21
CA ASP A 56 -10.89 9.99 14.12
C ASP A 56 -10.26 9.80 12.72
N VAL A 57 -8.93 9.74 12.68
CA VAL A 57 -8.16 9.58 11.44
C VAL A 57 -7.44 8.23 11.37
N SER A 58 -7.80 7.29 12.24
CA SER A 58 -7.29 5.91 12.25
C SER A 58 -7.50 5.22 10.91
N PHE A 59 -8.63 5.48 10.24
CA PHE A 59 -8.99 4.90 8.94
C PHE A 59 -7.94 5.17 7.85
N VAL A 60 -7.17 6.26 7.92
CA VAL A 60 -6.12 6.55 6.92
C VAL A 60 -5.06 5.45 6.90
N VAL A 61 -4.73 4.91 8.09
CA VAL A 61 -3.80 3.80 8.23
C VAL A 61 -4.39 2.53 7.60
N GLU A 62 -5.67 2.26 7.85
CA GLU A 62 -6.40 1.11 7.30
C GLU A 62 -6.39 1.15 5.76
N GLU A 63 -6.85 2.26 5.19
CA GLU A 63 -6.95 2.46 3.75
C GLU A 63 -5.59 2.28 3.06
N LEU A 64 -4.52 2.86 3.63
CA LEU A 64 -3.17 2.69 3.08
C LEU A 64 -2.68 1.25 3.16
N LYS A 65 -2.93 0.54 4.28
CA LYS A 65 -2.56 -0.88 4.45
C LYS A 65 -3.34 -1.80 3.52
N ALA A 66 -4.55 -1.41 3.11
CA ALA A 66 -5.39 -2.14 2.17
C ALA A 66 -5.01 -1.93 0.70
N VAL A 67 -4.07 -1.03 0.36
CA VAL A 67 -3.62 -0.87 -1.02
C VAL A 67 -2.66 -1.98 -1.42
N PHE A 68 -2.93 -2.63 -2.56
CA PHE A 68 -2.10 -3.68 -3.15
C PHE A 68 -1.40 -3.20 -4.43
N ASP A 69 -0.15 -3.60 -4.64
CA ASP A 69 0.53 -3.44 -5.93
C ASP A 69 0.23 -4.68 -6.80
N PRO A 70 -0.28 -4.53 -8.04
CA PRO A 70 -0.55 -5.66 -8.93
C PRO A 70 0.69 -6.50 -9.26
N ARG A 71 1.89 -5.93 -9.12
CA ARG A 71 3.18 -6.61 -9.32
C ARG A 71 3.56 -7.47 -8.12
N GLY A 72 2.78 -7.43 -7.04
CA GLY A 72 3.05 -8.11 -5.78
C GLY A 72 3.69 -7.22 -4.73
N GLY A 73 3.74 -7.73 -3.51
CA GLY A 73 4.35 -7.08 -2.36
C GLY A 73 5.78 -7.54 -2.11
N ALA A 74 6.34 -7.04 -1.01
CA ALA A 74 7.69 -7.34 -0.57
C ALA A 74 7.70 -7.92 0.84
N TRP A 75 8.62 -8.84 1.11
CA TRP A 75 8.91 -9.27 2.46
C TRP A 75 9.86 -8.27 3.13
N MET A 76 9.42 -7.68 4.23
CA MET A 76 10.18 -6.68 4.97
C MET A 76 10.12 -7.00 6.46
N GLN A 77 11.29 -7.11 7.11
CA GLN A 77 11.39 -7.38 8.55
C GLN A 77 10.58 -8.61 9.00
N GLY A 78 10.56 -9.67 8.20
CA GLY A 78 9.83 -10.91 8.50
C GLY A 78 8.31 -10.84 8.27
N LYS A 79 7.78 -9.71 7.79
CA LYS A 79 6.36 -9.53 7.45
C LYS A 79 6.19 -9.27 5.96
N TYR A 80 5.16 -9.87 5.37
CA TYR A 80 4.75 -9.54 4.01
C TYR A 80 4.06 -8.18 3.97
N VAL A 81 4.49 -7.29 3.08
CA VAL A 81 3.92 -5.96 2.88
C VAL A 81 3.42 -5.87 1.44
N PRO A 82 2.11 -5.68 1.20
CA PRO A 82 1.50 -5.86 -0.12
C PRO A 82 1.79 -4.73 -1.12
N SER A 83 2.20 -3.56 -0.64
CA SER A 83 2.56 -2.42 -1.49
C SER A 83 3.40 -1.40 -0.73
N ILE A 84 3.99 -0.47 -1.46
CA ILE A 84 4.71 0.66 -0.87
C ILE A 84 3.80 1.56 -0.04
N LEU A 85 2.52 1.68 -0.44
CA LEU A 85 1.52 2.45 0.30
C LEU A 85 1.15 1.75 1.60
N ALA A 86 1.04 0.43 1.59
CA ALA A 86 0.86 -0.35 2.81
C ALA A 86 2.06 -0.23 3.77
N ALA A 87 3.28 -0.11 3.24
CA ALA A 87 4.45 0.19 4.04
C ALA A 87 4.37 1.57 4.72
N ILE A 88 3.88 2.59 4.00
CA ILE A 88 3.64 3.93 4.54
C ILE A 88 2.54 3.87 5.61
N GLY A 89 1.44 3.13 5.36
CA GLY A 89 0.40 2.87 6.34
C GLY A 89 0.96 2.28 7.65
N GLY A 90 1.86 1.31 7.56
CA GLY A 90 2.55 0.75 8.74
C GLY A 90 3.54 1.70 9.43
N ILE A 91 4.09 2.70 8.73
CA ILE A 91 4.87 3.78 9.37
C ILE A 91 3.94 4.71 10.15
N LEU A 92 2.81 5.10 9.54
CA LEU A 92 1.81 5.95 10.19
C LEU A 92 1.18 5.27 11.41
N GLU A 93 0.87 3.96 11.31
CA GLU A 93 0.35 3.17 12.43
C GLU A 93 1.29 3.25 13.64
N ARG A 94 2.57 2.93 13.43
CA ARG A 94 3.57 2.97 14.49
C ARG A 94 3.71 4.35 15.11
N HIS A 95 3.72 5.40 14.28
CA HIS A 95 3.76 6.78 14.76
C HIS A 95 2.53 7.11 15.62
N MET A 96 1.34 6.76 15.15
CA MET A 96 0.08 7.05 15.85
C MET A 96 -0.05 6.28 17.17
N VAL A 97 0.49 5.06 17.26
CA VAL A 97 0.63 4.32 18.52
C VAL A 97 1.63 5.02 19.45
N GLN A 98 2.79 5.43 18.93
CA GLN A 98 3.85 6.08 19.73
C GLN A 98 3.39 7.39 20.37
N ILE A 99 2.53 8.17 19.71
CA ILE A 99 1.99 9.41 20.25
C ILE A 99 0.75 9.21 21.14
N GLY A 100 0.29 7.96 21.30
CA GLY A 100 -0.90 7.61 22.08
C GLY A 100 -2.23 7.96 21.40
N PHE A 101 -2.24 8.13 20.08
CA PHE A 101 -3.46 8.34 19.30
C PHE A 101 -4.19 7.02 19.02
N LEU A 102 -3.43 5.92 18.84
CA LEU A 102 -3.96 4.55 18.76
C LEU A 102 -3.54 3.77 20.01
N GLU A 103 -4.41 2.87 20.48
CA GLU A 103 -4.15 2.03 21.66
C GLU A 103 -3.08 0.96 21.41
N GLY A 104 -2.88 0.56 20.15
CA GLY A 104 -1.84 -0.38 19.75
C GLY A 104 -1.92 -0.71 18.26
N GLU A 105 -0.88 -1.38 17.74
CA GLU A 105 -0.89 -1.91 16.37
C GLU A 105 -2.07 -2.89 16.22
N GLY A 106 -2.83 -2.80 15.13
CA GLY A 106 -4.00 -3.66 14.97
C GLY A 106 -5.27 -3.17 15.69
N LEU A 107 -5.16 -2.33 16.72
CA LEU A 107 -6.30 -1.95 17.59
C LEU A 107 -7.07 -0.73 17.09
N GLY A 108 -6.50 0.03 16.16
CA GLY A 108 -7.20 1.06 15.41
C GLY A 108 -8.01 0.52 14.23
N LEU A 109 -7.93 -0.79 13.94
CA LEU A 109 -8.59 -1.42 12.80
C LEU A 109 -10.03 -1.81 13.16
N LYS A 110 -11.02 -1.09 12.63
CA LYS A 110 -12.45 -1.48 12.73
C LYS A 110 -12.78 -2.75 11.94
N SER A 111 -11.83 -3.20 11.12
CA SER A 111 -11.86 -4.48 10.44
C SER A 111 -10.42 -4.92 10.21
N ASP A 112 -10.01 -6.00 10.88
CA ASP A 112 -8.79 -6.73 10.54
C ASP A 112 -9.01 -7.28 9.11
N PRO A 113 -8.31 -6.79 8.07
CA PRO A 113 -8.37 -7.42 6.78
C PRO A 113 -7.48 -8.66 6.89
N THR A 114 -7.97 -9.70 7.58
CA THR A 114 -7.89 -11.01 6.94
C THR A 114 -8.25 -10.74 5.49
N ALA A 115 -7.30 -10.96 4.60
CA ALA A 115 -7.37 -10.55 3.21
C ALA A 115 -8.60 -11.19 2.55
N GLN A 116 -9.77 -10.61 2.75
CA GLN A 116 -10.88 -10.69 1.81
C GLN A 116 -10.39 -9.89 0.63
N VAL A 117 -9.65 -10.58 -0.23
CA VAL A 117 -9.36 -10.10 -1.56
C VAL A 117 -10.71 -10.06 -2.27
N VAL A 118 -11.39 -8.92 -2.12
CA VAL A 118 -12.67 -8.66 -2.78
C VAL A 118 -12.42 -8.82 -4.29
N GLY A 119 -12.93 -9.92 -4.86
CA GLY A 119 -12.75 -10.29 -6.28
C GLY A 119 -11.93 -11.56 -6.56
N LEU A 120 -11.65 -12.41 -5.56
CA LEU A 120 -10.79 -13.59 -5.75
C LEU A 120 -11.42 -14.92 -5.30
N GLU A 121 -12.65 -14.92 -4.78
CA GLU A 121 -13.12 -16.11 -4.06
C GLU A 121 -13.76 -17.21 -4.92
N ASN A 122 -14.02 -17.05 -6.22
CA ASN A 122 -14.71 -18.11 -6.98
C ASN A 122 -14.41 -18.22 -8.49
N VAL A 123 -13.21 -17.82 -8.95
CA VAL A 123 -12.84 -18.05 -10.35
C VAL A 123 -11.60 -18.96 -10.39
N PRO A 124 -11.65 -20.14 -11.01
CA PRO A 124 -10.45 -20.94 -11.23
C PRO A 124 -9.49 -20.11 -12.09
N ARG A 125 -8.44 -19.58 -11.44
CA ARG A 125 -7.45 -18.72 -12.10
C ARG A 125 -6.45 -19.58 -12.83
N GLY A 126 -6.33 -19.38 -14.14
CA GLY A 126 -5.25 -19.96 -14.95
C GLY A 126 -3.87 -19.41 -14.53
N PRO A 127 -2.79 -19.88 -15.16
CA PRO A 127 -1.45 -19.38 -14.87
C PRO A 127 -1.33 -17.85 -15.05
N VAL A 128 -0.53 -17.21 -14.20
CA VAL A 128 -0.29 -15.76 -14.26
C VAL A 128 0.66 -15.43 -15.42
N CYS A 129 0.34 -14.40 -16.19
CA CYS A 129 1.23 -13.88 -17.22
C CYS A 129 2.44 -13.19 -16.57
N PRO A 130 3.68 -13.63 -16.85
CA PRO A 130 4.88 -13.01 -16.25
C PRO A 130 5.17 -11.60 -16.79
N ALA A 131 4.55 -11.19 -17.90
CA ALA A 131 4.77 -9.87 -18.49
C ALA A 131 3.79 -8.80 -17.97
N CYS A 132 2.55 -9.16 -17.63
CA CYS A 132 1.51 -8.18 -17.26
C CYS A 132 0.70 -8.54 -16.01
N GLY A 133 0.90 -9.71 -15.41
CA GLY A 133 0.18 -10.14 -14.21
C GLY A 133 -1.27 -10.60 -14.43
N SER A 134 -1.78 -10.56 -15.67
CA SER A 134 -3.12 -11.06 -15.98
C SER A 134 -3.21 -12.59 -15.84
N TYR A 135 -4.41 -13.08 -15.55
CA TYR A 135 -4.70 -14.52 -15.46
C TYR A 135 -5.22 -15.11 -16.78
N GLU A 136 -5.02 -14.39 -17.90
CA GLU A 136 -5.48 -14.78 -19.24
C GLU A 136 -4.42 -15.58 -20.03
N MET A 137 -3.54 -16.30 -19.33
CA MET A 137 -2.61 -17.21 -19.99
C MET A 137 -3.34 -18.47 -20.43
N ARG A 138 -3.20 -18.80 -21.72
CA ARG A 138 -3.77 -19.99 -22.34
C ARG A 138 -2.73 -20.69 -23.21
N MET A 139 -2.81 -22.00 -23.29
CA MET A 139 -1.97 -22.78 -24.19
C MET A 139 -2.58 -22.75 -25.59
N ILE A 140 -1.84 -22.20 -26.55
CA ILE A 140 -2.24 -22.14 -27.96
C ILE A 140 -1.09 -22.72 -28.77
N GLU A 141 -1.35 -23.79 -29.54
CA GLU A 141 -0.38 -24.36 -30.49
C GLU A 141 0.99 -24.71 -29.88
N GLY A 142 1.04 -25.16 -28.62
CA GLY A 142 2.31 -25.48 -27.95
C GLY A 142 2.96 -24.32 -27.21
N CYS A 143 2.35 -23.12 -27.21
CA CYS A 143 2.88 -21.92 -26.60
C CYS A 143 1.93 -21.35 -25.53
N MET A 144 2.50 -21.00 -24.39
CA MET A 144 1.80 -20.28 -23.34
C MET A 144 1.64 -18.81 -23.78
N THR A 145 0.41 -18.42 -24.13
CA THR A 145 0.08 -17.12 -24.72
C THR A 145 -0.92 -16.34 -23.86
N CYS A 146 -0.62 -15.06 -23.61
CA CYS A 146 -1.47 -14.13 -22.87
C CYS A 146 -2.42 -13.39 -23.81
N ALA A 147 -3.74 -13.49 -23.58
CA ALA A 147 -4.72 -12.72 -24.38
C ALA A 147 -4.72 -11.21 -24.05
N SER A 148 -4.30 -10.82 -22.85
CA SER A 148 -4.31 -9.43 -22.39
C SER A 148 -3.16 -8.58 -22.94
N CYS A 149 -1.95 -9.14 -23.10
CA CYS A 149 -0.76 -8.38 -23.52
C CYS A 149 0.02 -8.98 -24.69
N GLY A 150 -0.38 -10.15 -25.19
CA GLY A 150 0.29 -10.81 -26.32
C GLY A 150 1.60 -11.54 -25.96
N HIS A 151 1.98 -11.60 -24.67
CA HIS A 151 3.14 -12.39 -24.25
C HIS A 151 3.00 -13.86 -24.64
N SER A 152 4.03 -14.43 -25.29
CA SER A 152 4.07 -15.83 -25.73
C SER A 152 5.38 -16.49 -25.29
N LYS A 153 5.30 -17.71 -24.76
CA LYS A 153 6.45 -18.57 -24.46
C LYS A 153 6.15 -20.01 -24.88
N CYS A 154 6.85 -20.48 -25.91
CA CYS A 154 6.83 -21.87 -26.38
C CYS A 154 7.92 -22.69 -25.64
N GLN A 155 7.66 -23.98 -25.42
CA GLN A 155 8.67 -24.94 -24.96
C GLN A 155 9.42 -25.55 -26.14
#